data_AF-A0A1J0TYZ6-F1
#
_entry.id   AF-A0A1J0TYZ6-F1
#
_cell.length_a   1.000
_cell.length_b   1.000
_cell.length_c   1.000
_cell.angle_alpha   90.00
_cell.angle_beta   90.00
_cell.angle_gamma   90.00
#
_symmetry.space_group_name_H-M   'P 1'
#
loop_
_entity.id
_entity.type
_entity.pdbx_description
1 polymer ?
#
loop_
_entity_poly.entity_id
_entity_poly.type
_entity_poly.pdbx_seq_one_letter_code
_entity_poly.pdbx_strand_id
1 'polypeptide(L)'
;MGYDVYSSASFTVPGTPEGQEKLRRTAKTVLELPNCPLDLSEPEDHHDAVLIVGTALMEALGVTDGTCAEGRVDLSADETDTVLWASGEGRHDDDDVKRLLGVFAAEGIDGEIICEGEDYSRWRWRVADGEVHNDDGTTVYDTDPVWIVQMQSVDDHGLDHIAVTQDRRKSTAILAEWAKQDAAKLAASGVSAANAFNPDVSDDDILVQWADIGGVTWDVYQRPLLSVF
;
A
#
# COMPACT_ATOMS: atom_id res chain seq x y z
N MET A 1 -19.45 -14.56 9.64
CA MET A 1 -19.84 -13.45 8.74
C MET A 1 -18.54 -12.84 8.27
N GLY A 2 -18.33 -12.67 6.97
CA GLY A 2 -17.09 -12.09 6.44
C GLY A 2 -16.94 -10.63 6.85
N TYR A 3 -15.70 -10.15 6.89
CA TYR A 3 -15.35 -8.74 7.11
C TYR A 3 -15.16 -8.06 5.76
N ASP A 4 -15.26 -6.74 5.73
CA ASP A 4 -14.98 -5.97 4.53
C ASP A 4 -13.46 -5.81 4.40
N VAL A 5 -12.99 -5.75 3.16
CA VAL A 5 -11.57 -5.76 2.80
C VAL A 5 -11.28 -4.46 2.07
N TYR A 6 -10.24 -3.73 2.50
CA TYR A 6 -9.75 -2.62 1.71
C TYR A 6 -8.98 -3.18 0.50
N SER A 7 -9.43 -2.86 -0.70
CA SER A 7 -8.81 -3.32 -1.94
C SER A 7 -8.36 -2.13 -2.79
N SER A 8 -7.23 -2.28 -3.46
CA SER A 8 -6.73 -1.33 -4.46
C SER A 8 -6.21 -2.10 -5.67
N ALA A 9 -6.71 -1.76 -6.85
CA ALA A 9 -6.42 -2.41 -8.10
C ALA A 9 -5.80 -1.43 -9.10
N SER A 10 -4.80 -1.89 -9.84
CA SER A 10 -4.15 -1.12 -10.90
C SER A 10 -3.78 -2.03 -12.06
N PHE A 11 -4.35 -1.76 -13.23
CA PHE A 11 -4.06 -2.47 -14.48
C PHE A 11 -3.68 -1.47 -15.56
N THR A 12 -2.67 -1.81 -16.36
CA THR A 12 -2.16 -0.91 -17.40
C THR A 12 -2.34 -1.53 -18.78
N VAL A 13 -2.90 -0.76 -19.70
CA VAL A 13 -3.07 -1.14 -21.09
C VAL A 13 -2.37 -0.10 -21.96
N PRO A 14 -1.53 -0.48 -22.93
CA PRO A 14 -0.93 0.49 -23.83
C PRO A 14 -1.98 1.31 -24.60
N GLY A 15 -1.83 2.63 -24.66
CA GLY A 15 -2.71 3.57 -25.36
C GLY A 15 -2.68 3.44 -26.89
N THR A 16 -1.91 2.50 -27.41
CA THR A 16 -1.84 2.14 -28.84
C THR A 16 -3.18 1.59 -29.36
N PRO A 17 -3.44 1.64 -30.69
CA PRO A 17 -4.65 1.03 -31.26
C PRO A 17 -4.83 -0.46 -30.91
N GLU A 18 -3.74 -1.20 -30.77
CA GLU A 18 -3.79 -2.60 -30.34
C GLU A 18 -4.27 -2.72 -28.89
N GLY A 19 -3.78 -1.89 -27.98
CA GLY A 19 -4.22 -1.91 -26.58
C GLY A 19 -5.66 -1.41 -26.41
N GLN A 20 -6.08 -0.41 -27.20
CA GLN A 20 -7.49 0.00 -27.25
C GLN A 20 -8.39 -1.16 -27.69
N GLU A 21 -7.99 -1.90 -28.72
CA GLU A 21 -8.74 -3.06 -29.20
C GLU A 21 -8.72 -4.24 -28.20
N LYS A 22 -7.60 -4.47 -27.49
CA LYS A 22 -7.55 -5.41 -26.35
C LYS A 22 -8.58 -5.04 -25.29
N LEU A 23 -8.67 -3.76 -24.94
CA LEU A 23 -9.63 -3.29 -23.94
C LEU A 23 -11.08 -3.49 -24.41
N ARG A 24 -11.39 -3.29 -25.70
CA ARG A 24 -12.73 -3.56 -26.25
C ARG A 24 -13.10 -5.03 -26.19
N ARG A 25 -12.17 -5.93 -26.54
CA ARG A 25 -12.41 -7.39 -26.42
C ARG A 25 -12.57 -7.83 -24.97
N THR A 26 -11.77 -7.24 -24.08
CA THR A 26 -11.89 -7.44 -22.63
C THR A 26 -13.28 -7.03 -22.15
N ALA A 27 -13.73 -5.81 -22.48
CA ALA A 27 -15.05 -5.30 -22.12
C ALA A 27 -16.18 -6.20 -22.64
N LYS A 28 -16.09 -6.68 -23.89
CA LYS A 28 -17.06 -7.62 -24.45
C LYS A 28 -17.12 -8.93 -23.66
N THR A 29 -15.97 -9.50 -23.32
CA THR A 29 -15.89 -10.76 -22.56
C THR A 29 -16.38 -10.56 -21.11
N VAL A 30 -16.12 -9.40 -20.51
CA VAL A 30 -16.61 -9.03 -19.18
C VAL A 30 -18.14 -9.01 -19.14
N LEU A 31 -18.81 -8.48 -20.16
CA LEU A 31 -20.29 -8.48 -20.26
C LEU A 31 -20.89 -9.89 -20.37
N GLU A 32 -20.10 -10.87 -20.80
CA GLU A 32 -20.53 -12.28 -20.91
C GLU A 32 -20.35 -13.06 -19.59
N LEU A 33 -19.73 -12.47 -18.56
CA LEU A 33 -19.56 -13.13 -17.26
C LEU A 33 -20.93 -13.32 -16.57
N PRO A 34 -21.20 -14.50 -15.97
CA PRO A 34 -22.52 -14.86 -15.44
C PRO A 34 -22.98 -14.00 -14.26
N ASN A 35 -22.03 -13.39 -13.55
CA ASN A 35 -22.28 -12.48 -12.44
C ASN A 35 -21.98 -11.03 -12.84
N CYS A 36 -21.90 -10.72 -14.14
CA CYS A 36 -21.75 -9.34 -14.60
C CYS A 36 -23.04 -8.59 -14.26
N PRO A 37 -22.99 -7.65 -13.31
CA PRO A 37 -24.15 -6.95 -12.78
C PRO A 37 -24.58 -5.76 -13.65
N LEU A 38 -23.90 -5.58 -14.78
CA LEU A 38 -23.96 -4.42 -15.63
C LEU A 38 -25.04 -4.60 -16.69
N ASP A 39 -26.13 -3.82 -16.59
CA ASP A 39 -27.04 -3.55 -17.72
C ASP A 39 -26.39 -2.52 -18.66
N LEU A 40 -25.18 -2.83 -19.12
CA LEU A 40 -24.42 -2.02 -20.06
C LEU A 40 -24.48 -2.66 -21.45
N SER A 41 -24.60 -1.82 -22.48
CA SER A 41 -24.52 -2.24 -23.87
C SER A 41 -23.09 -2.62 -24.27
N GLU A 42 -22.95 -3.32 -25.41
CA GLU A 42 -21.62 -3.54 -26.01
C GLU A 42 -20.87 -2.21 -26.17
N PRO A 43 -19.54 -2.17 -25.96
CA PRO A 43 -18.76 -0.93 -26.08
C PRO A 43 -18.79 -0.40 -27.51
N GLU A 44 -19.19 0.87 -27.72
CA GLU A 44 -19.17 1.52 -29.04
C GLU A 44 -17.82 2.17 -29.33
N ASP A 45 -17.11 2.62 -28.30
CA ASP A 45 -15.77 3.19 -28.40
C ASP A 45 -14.80 2.71 -27.29
N HIS A 46 -13.61 3.32 -27.25
CA HIS A 46 -12.61 3.03 -26.22
C HIS A 46 -13.05 3.49 -24.83
N HIS A 47 -13.77 4.61 -24.74
CA HIS A 47 -14.25 5.16 -23.48
C HIS A 47 -15.28 4.22 -22.84
N ASP A 48 -16.22 3.70 -23.63
CA ASP A 48 -17.17 2.69 -23.15
C ASP A 48 -16.48 1.44 -22.62
N ALA A 49 -15.44 0.97 -23.33
CA ALA A 49 -14.66 -0.19 -22.91
C ALA A 49 -13.94 0.05 -21.57
N VAL A 50 -13.36 1.24 -21.36
CA VAL A 50 -12.79 1.64 -20.07
C VAL A 50 -13.84 1.60 -18.97
N LEU A 51 -15.03 2.17 -19.22
CA LEU A 51 -16.11 2.23 -18.23
C LEU A 51 -16.63 0.85 -17.86
N ILE A 52 -16.86 -0.03 -18.84
CA ILE A 52 -17.33 -1.40 -18.58
C ILE A 52 -16.31 -2.16 -17.73
N VAL A 53 -15.04 -2.15 -18.13
CA VAL A 53 -13.99 -2.89 -17.43
C VAL A 53 -13.74 -2.31 -16.03
N GLY A 54 -13.69 -0.98 -15.89
CA GLY A 54 -13.53 -0.31 -14.61
C GLY A 54 -14.69 -0.58 -13.64
N THR A 55 -15.93 -0.55 -14.15
CA THR A 55 -17.11 -0.83 -13.32
C THR A 55 -17.15 -2.30 -12.90
N ALA A 56 -16.86 -3.23 -13.81
CA ALA A 56 -16.77 -4.65 -13.47
C ALA A 56 -15.67 -4.93 -12.44
N LEU A 57 -14.55 -4.21 -12.50
CA LEU A 57 -13.48 -4.31 -11.51
C LEU A 57 -13.94 -3.83 -10.13
N MET A 58 -14.62 -2.68 -10.04
CA MET A 58 -15.18 -2.21 -8.77
C MET A 58 -16.17 -3.19 -8.16
N GLU A 59 -17.04 -3.75 -9.01
CA GLU A 59 -18.09 -4.62 -8.52
C GLU A 59 -17.55 -6.00 -8.14
N ALA A 60 -16.57 -6.51 -8.87
CA ALA A 60 -15.82 -7.68 -8.46
C ALA A 60 -15.15 -7.46 -7.10
N LEU A 61 -14.67 -6.24 -6.80
CA LEU A 61 -14.12 -5.86 -5.49
C LEU A 61 -15.18 -5.57 -4.42
N GLY A 62 -16.46 -5.54 -4.78
CA GLY A 62 -17.57 -5.23 -3.87
C GLY A 62 -17.51 -3.83 -3.28
N VAL A 63 -16.88 -2.87 -3.96
CA VAL A 63 -16.73 -1.49 -3.49
C VAL A 63 -18.04 -0.74 -3.71
N THR A 64 -18.87 -0.65 -2.67
CA THR A 64 -20.15 0.08 -2.69
C THR A 64 -20.05 1.35 -1.84
N ASP A 65 -20.35 2.52 -2.41
CA ASP A 65 -20.36 3.87 -1.80
C ASP A 65 -19.03 4.65 -1.63
N GLY A 66 -18.05 4.45 -2.52
CA GLY A 66 -16.84 5.28 -2.57
C GLY A 66 -16.77 6.20 -3.79
N THR A 67 -16.73 7.51 -3.55
CA THR A 67 -16.45 8.62 -4.50
C THR A 67 -15.12 8.55 -5.28
N CYS A 68 -14.55 7.37 -5.47
CA CYS A 68 -13.23 7.17 -6.09
C CYS A 68 -13.24 6.10 -7.19
N ALA A 69 -14.37 5.92 -7.86
CA ALA A 69 -14.37 5.46 -9.25
C ALA A 69 -13.92 6.61 -10.17
N GLU A 70 -12.80 7.26 -9.87
CA GLU A 70 -12.08 7.86 -10.96
C GLU A 70 -11.47 6.65 -11.67
N GLY A 71 -12.15 6.18 -12.72
CA GLY A 71 -11.42 5.76 -13.91
C GLY A 71 -10.60 6.97 -14.35
N ARG A 72 -9.52 7.26 -13.62
CA ARG A 72 -8.60 8.32 -13.96
C ARG A 72 -7.78 7.70 -15.06
N VAL A 73 -8.29 7.87 -16.28
CA VAL A 73 -7.41 7.88 -17.43
C VAL A 73 -6.54 9.11 -17.22
N ASP A 74 -5.46 8.98 -16.45
CA ASP A 74 -4.38 9.95 -16.46
C ASP A 74 -3.75 9.79 -17.85
N LEU A 75 -4.39 10.41 -18.85
CA LEU A 75 -3.73 10.85 -20.06
C LEU A 75 -2.79 11.96 -19.61
N SER A 76 -1.71 11.57 -18.93
CA SER A 76 -0.55 12.45 -18.81
C SER A 76 -0.17 12.85 -20.24
N ALA A 77 0.42 14.03 -20.41
CA ALA A 77 0.61 14.69 -21.70
C ALA A 77 1.40 13.90 -22.76
N ASP A 78 1.79 12.67 -22.46
CA ASP A 78 2.32 11.66 -23.36
C ASP A 78 1.30 10.50 -23.46
N GLU A 79 0.51 10.50 -24.53
CA GLU A 79 -0.59 9.58 -24.94
C GLU A 79 -0.23 8.07 -24.97
N THR A 80 0.39 7.53 -23.93
CA THR A 80 1.13 6.26 -24.01
C THR A 80 0.38 5.08 -23.41
N ASP A 81 -0.34 5.25 -22.29
CA ASP A 81 -1.00 4.15 -21.57
C ASP A 81 -2.37 4.56 -21.00
N THR A 82 -3.29 3.59 -20.95
CA THR A 82 -4.57 3.63 -20.23
C THR A 82 -4.40 2.87 -18.91
N VAL A 83 -4.56 3.56 -17.78
CA VAL A 83 -4.54 2.94 -16.45
C VAL A 83 -5.97 2.75 -15.95
N LEU A 84 -6.32 1.52 -15.60
CA LEU A 84 -7.56 1.16 -14.92
C LEU A 84 -7.25 1.08 -13.42
N TRP A 85 -7.90 1.93 -12.64
CA TRP A 85 -7.70 1.99 -11.20
C TRP A 85 -9.04 1.92 -10.46
N ALA A 86 -9.07 1.14 -9.38
CA ALA A 86 -10.22 1.05 -8.47
C ALA A 86 -9.69 0.85 -7.06
N SER A 87 -10.24 1.56 -6.08
CA SER A 87 -9.97 1.26 -4.67
C SER A 87 -11.16 1.56 -3.76
N GLY A 88 -11.20 0.86 -2.63
CA GLY A 88 -12.19 1.10 -1.60
C GLY A 88 -12.33 -0.08 -0.65
N GLU A 89 -13.17 0.10 0.36
CA GLU A 89 -13.60 -0.97 1.24
C GLU A 89 -14.79 -1.68 0.61
N GLY A 90 -14.74 -3.00 0.55
CA GLY A 90 -15.77 -3.78 -0.11
C GLY A 90 -15.73 -5.24 0.30
N ARG A 91 -16.72 -5.98 -0.15
CA ARG A 91 -16.78 -7.43 0.04
C ARG A 91 -16.84 -8.13 -1.30
N HIS A 92 -15.76 -8.82 -1.63
CA HIS A 92 -15.66 -9.57 -2.87
C HIS A 92 -15.80 -11.08 -2.65
N ASP A 93 -16.34 -11.76 -3.65
CA ASP A 93 -16.21 -13.21 -3.81
C ASP A 93 -14.92 -13.49 -4.60
N ASP A 94 -14.01 -14.26 -4.01
CA ASP A 94 -12.72 -14.63 -4.61
C ASP A 94 -12.86 -15.24 -6.01
N ASP A 95 -13.91 -16.02 -6.25
CA ASP A 95 -14.13 -16.66 -7.55
C ASP A 95 -14.56 -15.63 -8.60
N ASP A 96 -15.34 -14.62 -8.21
CA ASP A 96 -15.73 -13.53 -9.11
C ASP A 96 -14.53 -12.65 -9.48
N VAL A 97 -13.67 -12.32 -8.50
CA VAL A 97 -12.42 -11.62 -8.77
C VAL A 97 -11.52 -12.44 -9.69
N LYS A 98 -11.29 -13.73 -9.40
CA LYS A 98 -10.43 -14.60 -10.22
C LYS A 98 -10.98 -14.79 -11.63
N ARG A 99 -12.30 -14.86 -11.81
CA ARG A 99 -12.92 -14.90 -13.15
C ARG A 99 -12.61 -13.64 -13.94
N LEU A 100 -12.78 -12.47 -13.34
CA LEU A 100 -12.46 -11.19 -13.99
C LEU A 100 -10.96 -11.10 -14.34
N LEU A 101 -10.08 -11.45 -13.41
CA LEU A 101 -8.63 -11.48 -13.66
C LEU A 101 -8.24 -12.48 -14.75
N GLY A 102 -8.97 -13.59 -14.87
CA GLY A 102 -8.80 -14.55 -15.95
C GLY A 102 -9.11 -13.96 -17.33
N VAL A 103 -10.08 -13.04 -17.43
CA VAL A 103 -10.35 -12.29 -18.66
C VAL A 103 -9.17 -11.36 -18.99
N PHE A 104 -8.64 -10.65 -17.99
CA PHE A 104 -7.50 -9.75 -18.19
C PHE A 104 -6.26 -10.53 -18.64
N ALA A 105 -6.00 -11.66 -17.99
CA ALA A 105 -4.90 -12.56 -18.33
C ALA A 105 -5.00 -13.07 -19.78
N ALA A 106 -6.20 -13.48 -20.21
CA ALA A 106 -6.43 -13.97 -21.56
C ALA A 106 -6.17 -12.90 -22.66
N GLU A 107 -6.40 -11.63 -22.34
CA GLU A 107 -6.13 -10.50 -23.25
C GLU A 107 -4.73 -9.89 -23.07
N GLY A 108 -3.92 -10.44 -22.15
CA GLY A 108 -2.58 -9.96 -21.84
C GLY A 108 -2.57 -8.56 -21.22
N ILE A 109 -3.53 -8.28 -20.34
CA ILE A 109 -3.60 -7.06 -19.54
C ILE A 109 -2.97 -7.34 -18.18
N ASP A 110 -1.79 -6.78 -17.96
CA ASP A 110 -1.05 -6.96 -16.71
C ASP A 110 -1.49 -5.95 -15.64
N GLY A 111 -1.38 -6.37 -14.38
CA GLY A 111 -1.68 -5.52 -13.23
C GLY A 111 -1.84 -6.30 -11.94
N GLU A 112 -2.26 -5.62 -10.89
CA GLU A 112 -2.42 -6.23 -9.57
C GLU A 112 -3.60 -5.67 -8.79
N ILE A 113 -4.12 -6.49 -7.88
CA ILE A 113 -5.06 -6.14 -6.82
C ILE A 113 -4.34 -6.39 -5.51
N ILE A 114 -4.21 -5.37 -4.67
CA ILE A 114 -3.74 -5.45 -3.30
C ILE A 114 -4.96 -5.41 -2.39
N CYS A 115 -5.06 -6.38 -1.49
CA CYS A 115 -6.14 -6.49 -0.51
C CYS A 115 -5.56 -6.47 0.90
N GLU A 116 -6.23 -5.76 1.81
CA GLU A 116 -5.88 -5.66 3.23
C GLU A 116 -7.11 -5.97 4.09
N GLY A 117 -6.99 -7.03 4.91
CA GLY A 117 -8.00 -7.42 5.90
C GLY A 117 -7.89 -6.64 7.21
N GLU A 118 -8.93 -6.73 8.06
CA GLU A 118 -8.96 -6.08 9.38
C GLU A 118 -7.84 -6.52 10.33
N ASP A 119 -7.27 -7.69 10.12
CA ASP A 119 -6.12 -8.22 10.87
C ASP A 119 -4.77 -7.73 10.34
N TYR A 120 -4.78 -6.76 9.42
CA TYR A 120 -3.62 -6.27 8.66
C TYR A 120 -2.94 -7.35 7.81
N SER A 121 -3.62 -8.49 7.58
CA SER A 121 -3.16 -9.42 6.56
C SER A 121 -3.28 -8.75 5.20
N ARG A 122 -2.21 -8.84 4.41
CA ARG A 122 -2.18 -8.33 3.05
C ARG A 122 -2.01 -9.50 2.10
N TRP A 123 -2.78 -9.51 1.04
CA TRP A 123 -2.57 -10.43 -0.06
C TRP A 123 -2.69 -9.69 -1.37
N ARG A 124 -2.14 -10.30 -2.42
CA ARG A 124 -2.12 -9.72 -3.74
C ARG A 124 -2.54 -10.75 -4.77
N TRP A 125 -3.45 -10.35 -5.66
CA TRP A 125 -3.62 -11.01 -6.94
C TRP A 125 -2.88 -10.24 -8.02
N ARG A 126 -2.15 -10.94 -8.88
CA ARG A 126 -1.40 -10.33 -9.98
C ARG A 126 -1.72 -11.03 -11.28
N VAL A 127 -2.00 -10.27 -12.33
CA VAL A 127 -2.02 -10.77 -13.70
C VAL A 127 -0.65 -10.46 -14.30
N ALA A 128 0.08 -11.52 -14.64
CA ALA A 128 1.39 -11.44 -15.27
C ALA A 128 1.62 -12.70 -16.10
N ASP A 129 2.35 -12.55 -17.21
CA ASP A 129 2.68 -13.67 -18.10
C ASP A 129 1.45 -14.42 -18.65
N GLY A 130 0.30 -13.73 -18.75
CA GLY A 130 -0.96 -14.30 -19.22
C GLY A 130 -1.66 -15.24 -18.23
N GLU A 131 -1.26 -15.21 -16.95
CA GLU A 131 -1.83 -16.03 -15.87
C GLU A 131 -2.18 -15.19 -14.64
N VAL A 132 -3.10 -15.70 -13.82
CA VAL A 132 -3.46 -15.11 -12.53
C VAL A 132 -2.63 -15.76 -11.43
N HIS A 133 -1.83 -14.95 -10.75
CA HIS A 133 -1.00 -15.34 -9.61
C HIS A 133 -1.68 -14.89 -8.32
N ASN A 134 -1.61 -15.72 -7.29
CA ASN A 134 -2.01 -15.36 -5.94
C ASN A 134 -0.76 -15.34 -5.07
N ASP A 135 -0.38 -14.14 -4.63
CA ASP A 135 0.64 -13.95 -3.62
C ASP A 135 -0.10 -13.75 -2.30
N ASP A 136 -0.25 -14.82 -1.53
CA ASP A 136 -0.59 -14.68 -0.12
C ASP A 136 0.59 -13.94 0.52
N GLY A 137 0.41 -12.64 0.72
CA GLY A 137 1.35 -11.80 1.45
C GLY A 137 1.35 -12.19 2.92
N THR A 138 1.70 -13.44 3.22
CA THR A 138 2.31 -13.75 4.49
C THR A 138 3.52 -12.85 4.53
N THR A 139 3.44 -11.77 5.30
CA THR A 139 4.63 -11.00 5.58
C THR A 139 5.47 -11.91 6.47
N VAL A 140 6.28 -12.75 5.84
CA VAL A 140 7.34 -13.50 6.48
C VAL A 140 8.38 -12.44 6.80
N TYR A 141 8.16 -11.73 7.90
CA TYR A 141 9.26 -11.15 8.62
C TYR A 141 10.15 -12.35 8.94
N ASP A 142 11.35 -12.32 8.37
CA ASP A 142 12.44 -13.27 8.57
C ASP A 142 12.32 -13.89 9.98
N THR A 143 12.43 -15.21 10.10
CA THR A 143 12.22 -15.97 11.36
C THR A 143 13.09 -15.52 12.54
N ASP A 144 13.99 -14.56 12.29
CA ASP A 144 14.82 -13.92 13.27
C ASP A 144 14.05 -12.88 14.08
N PRO A 145 14.31 -12.81 15.40
CA PRO A 145 13.65 -11.86 16.28
C PRO A 145 13.88 -10.42 15.83
N VAL A 146 12.80 -9.77 15.41
CA VAL A 146 12.81 -8.36 15.04
C VAL A 146 12.54 -7.47 16.26
N TRP A 147 13.34 -6.42 16.40
CA TRP A 147 13.21 -5.39 17.43
C TRP A 147 12.71 -4.09 16.81
N ILE A 148 11.66 -3.54 17.41
CA ILE A 148 11.13 -2.22 17.10
C ILE A 148 11.76 -1.23 18.07
N VAL A 149 12.33 -0.17 17.52
CA VAL A 149 12.97 0.93 18.25
C VAL A 149 12.14 2.18 17.96
N GLN A 150 11.55 2.74 19.00
CA GLN A 150 10.63 3.85 18.88
C GLN A 150 11.03 4.97 19.82
N MET A 151 11.02 6.20 19.31
CA MET A 151 11.24 7.43 20.07
C MET A 151 10.03 8.33 19.86
N GLN A 152 9.44 8.83 20.95
CA GLN A 152 8.23 9.66 20.91
C GLN A 152 8.41 10.93 21.72
N SER A 153 8.01 12.05 21.14
CA SER A 153 7.87 13.32 21.84
C SER A 153 6.47 13.45 22.42
N VAL A 154 6.36 14.12 23.57
CA VAL A 154 5.08 14.33 24.26
C VAL A 154 4.19 15.33 23.52
N ASP A 155 4.78 16.31 22.81
CA ASP A 155 4.07 17.49 22.30
C ASP A 155 4.34 17.81 20.81
N ASP A 156 5.26 17.11 20.14
CA ASP A 156 5.64 17.40 18.74
C ASP A 156 5.89 16.12 17.92
N HIS A 157 4.96 15.79 17.04
CA HIS A 157 5.05 14.66 16.11
C HIS A 157 6.27 14.72 15.16
N GLY A 158 6.94 15.87 15.04
CA GLY A 158 8.14 16.04 14.23
C GLY A 158 9.41 15.39 14.80
N LEU A 159 9.36 14.93 16.06
CA LEU A 159 10.45 14.25 16.76
C LEU A 159 10.17 12.75 16.98
N ASP A 160 9.10 12.23 16.38
CA ASP A 160 8.75 10.82 16.46
C ASP A 160 9.56 10.02 15.44
N HIS A 161 10.24 8.97 15.90
CA HIS A 161 11.03 8.08 15.03
C HIS A 161 10.68 6.63 15.30
N ILE A 162 10.71 5.83 14.23
CA ILE A 162 10.56 4.38 14.30
C ILE A 162 11.57 3.70 13.38
N ALA A 163 12.20 2.65 13.89
CA ALA A 163 13.05 1.78 13.12
C ALA A 163 12.85 0.33 13.51
N VAL A 164 13.24 -0.53 12.58
CA VAL A 164 13.19 -1.98 12.72
C VAL A 164 14.61 -2.50 12.60
N THR A 165 15.07 -3.30 13.57
CA THR A 165 16.41 -3.91 13.58
C THR A 165 16.33 -5.39 13.95
N GLN A 166 17.17 -6.21 13.33
CA GLN A 166 17.33 -7.63 13.70
C GLN A 166 18.24 -7.80 14.93
N ASP A 167 18.93 -6.75 15.37
CA ASP A 167 19.84 -6.77 16.51
C ASP A 167 19.50 -5.67 17.52
N ARG A 168 19.01 -6.09 18.70
CA ARG A 168 18.71 -5.20 19.84
C ARG A 168 19.90 -4.35 20.25
N ARG A 169 21.14 -4.84 20.07
CA ARG A 169 22.34 -4.11 20.49
C ARG A 169 22.54 -2.83 19.68
N LYS A 170 21.91 -2.72 18.51
CA LYS A 170 21.96 -1.51 17.68
C LYS A 170 20.97 -0.44 18.12
N SER A 171 19.99 -0.77 18.96
CA SER A 171 18.88 0.15 19.30
C SER A 171 19.35 1.44 19.97
N THR A 172 20.30 1.36 20.91
CA THR A 172 20.85 2.53 21.59
C THR A 172 21.56 3.48 20.63
N ALA A 173 22.38 2.95 19.72
CA ALA A 173 23.08 3.75 18.73
C ALA A 173 22.11 4.42 17.73
N ILE A 174 21.04 3.73 17.35
CA ILE A 174 19.97 4.30 16.49
C ILE A 174 19.29 5.47 17.20
N LEU A 175 18.86 5.28 18.44
CA LEU A 175 18.20 6.34 19.22
C LEU A 175 19.12 7.56 19.42
N ALA A 176 20.40 7.32 19.73
CA ALA A 176 21.36 8.39 19.98
C ALA A 176 21.65 9.20 18.71
N GLU A 177 21.70 8.55 17.55
CA GLU A 177 21.87 9.24 16.28
C GLU A 177 20.66 10.14 15.95
N TRP A 178 19.43 9.68 16.19
CA TRP A 178 18.24 10.52 16.03
C TRP A 178 18.24 11.72 16.98
N ALA A 179 18.59 11.51 18.25
CA ALA A 179 18.72 12.59 19.22
C ALA A 179 19.71 13.66 18.76
N LYS A 180 20.87 13.28 18.20
CA LYS A 180 21.85 14.23 17.63
C LYS A 180 21.27 15.04 16.48
N GLN A 181 20.59 14.36 15.55
CA GLN A 181 20.02 15.01 14.36
C GLN A 181 18.92 16.00 14.73
N ASP A 182 18.04 15.62 15.65
CA ASP A 182 16.95 16.48 16.08
C ASP A 182 17.41 17.62 16.96
N ALA A 183 18.39 17.39 17.85
CA ALA A 183 19.02 18.47 18.60
C ALA A 183 19.61 19.52 17.66
N ALA A 184 20.30 19.09 16.60
CA ALA A 184 20.84 19.98 15.58
C ALA A 184 19.74 20.77 14.84
N LYS A 185 18.63 20.12 14.48
CA LYS A 185 17.48 20.79 13.84
C LYS A 185 16.83 21.82 14.77
N LEU A 186 16.58 21.46 16.03
CA LEU A 186 15.96 22.35 17.02
C LEU A 186 16.86 23.55 17.34
N ALA A 187 18.18 23.32 17.47
CA ALA A 187 19.16 24.39 17.64
C ALA A 187 19.14 25.36 16.45
N ALA A 188 19.10 24.83 15.21
CA ALA A 188 18.99 25.65 14.00
C ALA A 188 17.67 26.44 13.91
N SER A 189 16.57 25.89 14.43
CA SER A 189 15.28 26.56 14.56
C SER A 189 15.18 27.54 15.75
N GLY A 190 16.25 27.71 16.52
CA GLY A 190 16.34 28.70 17.60
C GLY A 190 15.84 28.23 18.97
N VAL A 191 15.63 26.93 19.18
CA VAL A 191 15.23 26.39 20.49
C VAL A 191 16.45 26.42 21.43
N SER A 192 16.42 27.35 22.39
CA SER A 192 17.56 27.61 23.29
C SER A 192 18.06 26.38 24.06
N ALA A 193 17.14 25.52 24.51
CA ALA A 193 17.47 24.31 25.27
C ALA A 193 18.32 23.31 24.44
N ALA A 194 18.10 23.23 23.13
CA ALA A 194 18.84 22.34 22.24
C ALA A 194 20.31 22.76 22.04
N ASN A 195 20.66 24.03 22.28
CA ASN A 195 22.05 24.50 22.19
C ASN A 195 22.93 23.97 23.34
N ALA A 196 22.34 23.46 24.42
CA ALA A 196 23.08 22.84 25.52
C ALA A 196 23.39 21.35 25.27
N PHE A 197 22.85 20.76 24.20
CA PHE A 197 23.08 19.37 23.84
C PHE A 197 24.52 19.15 23.37
N ASN A 198 25.22 18.19 23.99
CA ASN A 198 26.57 17.80 23.60
C ASN A 198 26.53 16.49 22.78
N PRO A 199 26.82 16.50 21.47
CA PRO A 199 26.82 15.29 20.65
C PRO A 199 28.05 14.39 20.87
N ASP A 200 29.08 14.87 21.56
CA ASP A 200 30.38 14.20 21.75
C ASP A 200 30.48 13.46 23.10
N VAL A 201 29.42 12.76 23.48
CA VAL A 201 29.33 11.91 24.70
C VAL A 201 28.86 10.51 24.33
N SER A 202 28.75 9.61 25.33
CA SER A 202 28.30 8.25 25.07
C SER A 202 26.84 8.23 24.58
N ASP A 203 26.45 7.22 23.81
CA ASP A 203 25.09 7.11 23.29
C ASP A 203 24.05 7.07 24.43
N ASP A 204 24.35 6.42 25.56
CA ASP A 204 23.46 6.42 26.72
C ASP A 204 23.32 7.83 27.34
N ASP A 205 24.43 8.58 27.45
CA ASP A 205 24.42 9.96 27.96
C ASP A 205 23.70 10.93 27.02
N ILE A 206 23.69 10.63 25.71
CA ILE A 206 22.94 11.37 24.70
C ILE A 206 21.45 11.20 24.93
N LEU A 207 20.98 9.98 25.17
CA LEU A 207 19.57 9.72 25.41
C LEU A 207 19.07 10.39 26.70
N VAL A 208 19.90 10.40 27.75
CA VAL A 208 19.60 11.12 28.99
C VAL A 208 19.45 12.62 28.74
N GLN A 209 20.42 13.25 28.05
CA GLN A 209 20.32 14.66 27.69
C GLN A 209 19.10 14.95 26.82
N TRP A 210 18.77 14.05 25.90
CA TRP A 210 17.64 14.23 24.99
C TRP A 210 16.28 14.11 25.69
N ALA A 211 16.14 13.18 26.64
CA ALA A 211 14.97 13.12 27.52
C ALA A 211 14.79 14.44 28.28
N ASP A 212 15.87 15.00 28.83
CA ASP A 212 15.84 16.24 29.62
C ASP A 212 15.51 17.48 28.77
N ILE A 213 15.99 17.54 27.53
CA ILE A 213 15.82 18.70 26.63
C ILE A 213 14.49 18.64 25.87
N GLY A 214 14.15 17.47 25.32
CA GLY A 214 13.02 17.28 24.42
C GLY A 214 11.77 16.69 25.07
N GLY A 215 11.83 16.26 26.34
CA GLY A 215 10.73 15.54 26.98
C GLY A 215 10.42 14.20 26.29
N VAL A 216 11.39 13.65 25.57
CA VAL A 216 11.22 12.50 24.69
C VAL A 216 11.34 11.21 25.48
N THR A 217 10.46 10.25 25.20
CA THR A 217 10.52 8.89 25.72
C THR A 217 10.85 7.90 24.60
N TRP A 218 11.47 6.78 24.92
CA TRP A 218 11.76 5.73 23.94
C TRP A 218 11.44 4.35 24.48
N ASP A 219 11.08 3.46 23.56
CA ASP A 219 10.81 2.06 23.83
C ASP A 219 11.56 1.18 22.82
N VAL A 220 12.06 0.05 23.33
CA VAL A 220 12.69 -1.00 22.52
C VAL A 220 12.04 -2.32 22.88
N TYR A 221 11.21 -2.84 21.98
CA TYR A 221 10.48 -4.08 22.21
C TYR A 221 10.66 -5.06 21.05
N GLN A 222 10.71 -6.33 21.41
CA GLN A 222 10.71 -7.42 20.45
C GLN A 222 9.29 -7.62 19.97
N ARG A 223 9.06 -7.69 18.66
CA ARG A 223 7.74 -8.05 18.16
C ARG A 223 7.44 -9.48 18.64
N PRO A 224 6.29 -9.75 19.28
CA PRO A 224 5.92 -11.10 19.63
C PRO A 224 5.86 -11.93 18.34
N LEU A 225 6.60 -13.04 18.31
CA LEU A 225 6.43 -14.05 17.26
C LEU A 225 4.98 -14.51 17.36
N LEU A 226 4.15 -14.16 16.38
CA LEU A 226 2.84 -14.77 16.23
C LEU A 226 3.12 -16.25 15.91
N SER A 227 2.93 -17.10 16.91
CA SER A 227 2.97 -18.54 16.73
C SER A 227 1.85 -18.92 15.77
N VAL A 228 2.24 -19.28 14.55
CA VAL A 228 1.36 -19.93 13.58
C VAL A 228 0.88 -21.24 14.21
N PHE A 229 -0.43 -21.38 14.41
CA PHE A 229 -1.10 -22.65 14.71
C PHE A 229 -1.87 -23.10 13.48
#